data_AF-A0A812I9B6-F1
#
_entry.id   AF-A0A812I9B6-F1
#
_cell.length_a   1.000
_cell.length_b   1.000
_cell.length_c   1.000
_cell.angle_alpha   90.00
_cell.angle_beta   90.00
_cell.angle_gamma   90.00
#
_symmetry.space_group_name_H-M   'P 1'
#
loop_
_entity.id
_entity.type
_entity.pdbx_description
1 polymer ?
#
loop_
_entity_poly.entity_id
_entity_poly.type
_entity_poly.pdbx_seq_one_letter_code
_entity_poly.pdbx_strand_id
1 'polypeptide(L)'
;MDLSKSLRPLPQAGCLCRRSLQPQRVPQLRSCASLGFLTAACWPLAATHRLRRCSGLRPFGSGMALPAVPPLRDSAVLKQHGISLTAIEPLGARVRGLDLKGPEPSPEVRNFLEEEMARRGFLVFEDQGVLSGDEQVRASEFWGGREIHSTHGVHPQAPNRHIFRLSNDSAVGIVGVGPQWHNDGSFEVGVFSHVGYHIVRVPEHGGNTQFVHQGAAFDALPPEKQEYWSRLVSVNATSGVLHPVVHDHPISGRRSVYLHLGMTGGILEK
;
A
#
# COMPACT_ATOMS: atom_id res chain seq x y z
N MET A 1 -32.46 47.94 -34.79
CA MET A 1 -31.81 47.27 -35.93
C MET A 1 -30.54 46.63 -35.43
N ASP A 2 -30.32 45.41 -35.88
CA ASP A 2 -29.29 44.44 -35.51
C ASP A 2 -27.89 44.76 -36.11
N LEU A 3 -26.90 44.01 -35.62
CA LEU A 3 -25.60 43.60 -36.21
C LEU A 3 -24.34 44.33 -35.72
N SER A 4 -23.53 43.65 -34.88
CA SER A 4 -22.39 42.86 -35.40
C SER A 4 -21.61 42.15 -34.28
N LYS A 5 -21.36 40.86 -34.51
CA LYS A 5 -20.53 39.91 -33.76
C LYS A 5 -19.04 40.28 -33.82
N SER A 6 -18.25 39.93 -32.80
CA SER A 6 -17.05 39.08 -32.97
C SER A 6 -16.24 38.91 -31.65
N LEU A 7 -16.38 37.73 -31.05
CA LEU A 7 -15.34 36.83 -30.53
C LEU A 7 -14.00 37.44 -30.08
N ARG A 8 -13.70 37.28 -28.78
CA ARG A 8 -12.33 37.36 -28.21
C ARG A 8 -11.67 35.98 -28.27
N PRO A 9 -10.35 35.89 -28.53
CA PRO A 9 -9.64 34.62 -28.63
C PRO A 9 -9.31 34.00 -27.26
N LEU A 10 -9.37 32.66 -27.22
CA LEU A 10 -8.74 31.79 -26.21
C LEU A 10 -7.22 31.73 -26.45
N PRO A 11 -6.38 31.54 -25.42
CA PRO A 11 -5.09 30.89 -25.60
C PRO A 11 -5.24 29.36 -25.49
N GLN A 12 -4.86 28.66 -26.56
CA GLN A 12 -4.63 27.22 -26.60
C GLN A 12 -3.30 26.85 -25.92
N ALA A 13 -3.20 25.56 -25.60
CA ALA A 13 -2.07 24.84 -25.03
C ALA A 13 -0.72 25.07 -25.75
N GLY A 14 0.37 25.01 -24.98
CA GLY A 14 1.75 25.01 -25.48
C GLY A 14 2.66 24.13 -24.64
N CYS A 15 3.03 22.99 -25.20
CA CYS A 15 4.14 22.13 -24.78
C CYS A 15 5.47 22.84 -25.08
N LEU A 16 6.42 22.83 -24.14
CA LEU A 16 7.81 23.22 -24.38
C LEU A 16 8.75 22.12 -23.88
N CYS A 17 9.09 21.21 -24.80
CA CYS A 17 10.27 20.37 -24.69
C CYS A 17 11.51 21.15 -25.13
N ARG A 18 12.59 21.10 -24.34
CA ARG A 18 13.97 21.22 -24.84
C ARG A 18 14.79 20.01 -24.38
N ARG A 19 15.43 19.34 -25.34
CA ARG A 19 16.44 18.28 -25.16
C ARG A 19 17.85 18.89 -25.11
N SER A 20 18.73 18.34 -24.28
CA SER A 20 20.06 17.83 -24.69
C SER A 20 20.68 16.99 -23.55
N LEU A 21 20.73 15.67 -23.70
CA LEU A 21 21.93 14.84 -23.90
C LEU A 21 22.96 14.86 -22.76
N GLN A 22 22.99 13.80 -21.93
CA GLN A 22 24.05 12.77 -21.94
C GLN A 22 23.59 11.54 -21.14
N PRO A 23 24.03 10.30 -21.50
CA PRO A 23 23.67 9.09 -20.78
C PRO A 23 24.48 9.02 -19.48
N GLN A 24 23.83 9.26 -18.34
CA GLN A 24 24.46 8.92 -17.07
C GLN A 24 24.48 7.41 -16.91
N ARG A 25 25.69 6.88 -16.76
CA ARG A 25 25.97 5.49 -16.42
C ARG A 25 25.15 5.12 -15.20
N VAL A 26 24.37 4.04 -15.31
CA VAL A 26 23.75 3.36 -14.17
C VAL A 26 24.89 2.89 -13.26
N PRO A 27 25.02 3.40 -12.02
CA PRO A 27 25.98 2.84 -11.08
C PRO A 27 25.52 1.42 -10.75
N GLN A 28 26.44 0.46 -10.78
CA GLN A 28 26.23 -0.84 -10.15
C GLN A 28 25.98 -0.61 -8.65
N LEU A 29 24.70 -0.58 -8.27
CA LEU A 29 24.28 -0.55 -6.88
C LEU A 29 24.60 -1.90 -6.26
N ARG A 30 25.63 -1.89 -5.41
CA ARG A 30 25.88 -2.95 -4.43
C ARG A 30 24.68 -3.00 -3.48
N SER A 31 24.12 -4.19 -3.36
CA SER A 31 23.13 -4.67 -2.39
C SER A 31 22.97 -3.80 -1.12
N CYS A 32 21.88 -3.03 -1.07
CA CYS A 32 21.18 -2.72 0.17
C CYS A 32 19.81 -3.41 0.08
N ALA A 33 19.70 -4.55 0.75
CA ALA A 33 18.43 -5.25 0.93
C ALA A 33 17.66 -4.58 2.08
N SER A 34 16.42 -4.20 1.81
CA SER A 34 15.37 -3.85 2.78
C SER A 34 14.03 -4.21 2.10
N LEU A 35 12.86 -3.81 2.61
CA LEU A 35 11.57 -3.72 1.86
C LEU A 35 10.52 -4.85 2.07
N GLY A 36 9.80 -4.84 3.20
CA GLY A 36 8.49 -5.54 3.36
C GLY A 36 7.31 -4.62 2.99
N PHE A 37 6.08 -5.13 2.81
CA PHE A 37 4.96 -4.32 2.33
C PHE A 37 3.56 -4.75 2.77
N LEU A 38 2.65 -3.76 2.73
CA LEU A 38 1.25 -3.86 3.10
C LEU A 38 0.38 -2.98 2.17
N THR A 39 -0.65 -3.54 1.52
CA THR A 39 -1.42 -2.85 0.44
C THR A 39 -2.94 -2.79 0.70
N ALA A 40 -3.52 -1.59 0.65
CA ALA A 40 -4.94 -1.26 0.83
C ALA A 40 -5.65 -0.85 -0.49
N ALA A 41 -6.98 -0.94 -0.55
CA ALA A 41 -7.89 -0.44 -1.60
C ALA A 41 -9.25 -0.04 -1.02
N CYS A 42 -10.04 0.75 -1.75
CA CYS A 42 -11.42 1.10 -1.39
C CYS A 42 -12.29 1.10 -2.66
N TRP A 43 -13.54 0.65 -2.57
CA TRP A 43 -14.55 0.85 -3.63
C TRP A 43 -15.86 1.38 -2.99
N PRO A 44 -16.51 2.41 -3.56
CA PRO A 44 -17.83 2.84 -3.13
C PRO A 44 -18.92 1.96 -3.75
N LEU A 45 -19.64 1.20 -2.93
CA LEU A 45 -20.86 0.51 -3.32
C LEU A 45 -22.00 1.52 -3.49
N ALA A 46 -22.15 2.10 -4.68
CA ALA A 46 -23.42 2.68 -5.16
C ALA A 46 -23.35 3.02 -6.67
N ALA A 47 -23.68 2.06 -7.54
CA ALA A 47 -24.24 2.33 -8.86
C ALA A 47 -24.87 1.05 -9.43
N THR A 48 -26.20 1.00 -9.45
CA THR A 48 -27.00 0.01 -10.17
C THR A 48 -26.89 0.24 -11.68
N HIS A 49 -25.80 -0.20 -12.30
CA HIS A 49 -25.75 -0.39 -13.74
C HIS A 49 -25.79 -1.89 -14.06
N ARG A 50 -26.80 -2.30 -14.84
CA ARG A 50 -26.90 -3.64 -15.42
C ARG A 50 -25.59 -3.97 -16.12
N LEU A 51 -24.81 -4.87 -15.53
CA LEU A 51 -23.70 -5.53 -16.20
C LEU A 51 -24.23 -6.18 -17.48
N ARG A 52 -23.88 -5.61 -18.64
CA ARG A 52 -23.92 -6.36 -19.89
C ARG A 52 -22.94 -7.51 -19.70
N ARG A 53 -23.44 -8.74 -19.74
CA ARG A 53 -22.59 -9.94 -19.76
C ARG A 53 -21.67 -9.84 -20.97
N CYS A 54 -20.38 -9.60 -20.74
CA CYS A 54 -19.35 -9.94 -21.71
C CYS A 54 -19.32 -11.47 -21.81
N SER A 55 -20.04 -12.01 -22.78
CA SER A 55 -20.07 -13.43 -23.15
C SER A 55 -18.75 -13.83 -23.82
N GLY A 56 -17.68 -13.90 -23.03
CA GLY A 56 -16.34 -14.27 -23.52
C GLY A 56 -15.32 -14.67 -22.45
N LEU A 57 -15.58 -14.43 -21.16
CA LEU A 57 -14.73 -14.95 -20.09
C LEU A 57 -15.15 -16.39 -19.78
N ARG A 58 -14.31 -17.36 -20.14
CA ARG A 58 -14.44 -18.72 -19.59
C ARG A 58 -14.39 -18.60 -18.06
N PRO A 59 -15.27 -19.28 -17.32
CA PRO A 59 -15.14 -19.33 -15.87
C PRO A 59 -13.75 -19.89 -15.55
N PHE A 60 -12.99 -19.15 -14.73
CA PHE A 60 -11.81 -19.72 -14.08
C PHE A 60 -12.23 -21.07 -13.48
N GLY A 61 -11.50 -22.13 -13.85
CA GLY A 61 -11.86 -23.50 -13.51
C GLY A 61 -12.22 -23.64 -12.03
N SER A 62 -13.37 -24.24 -11.77
CA SER A 62 -13.78 -24.70 -10.45
C SER A 62 -12.74 -25.71 -9.94
N GLY A 63 -11.76 -25.26 -9.16
CA GLY A 63 -10.73 -26.16 -8.62
C GLY A 63 -9.46 -25.51 -8.07
N MET A 64 -9.18 -24.23 -8.34
CA MET A 64 -8.06 -23.57 -7.67
C MET A 64 -8.46 -23.19 -6.24
N ALA A 65 -8.04 -24.00 -5.27
CA ALA A 65 -7.92 -23.54 -3.90
C ALA A 65 -7.07 -22.26 -3.94
N LEU A 66 -7.64 -21.13 -3.50
CA LEU A 66 -6.86 -19.90 -3.36
C LEU A 66 -5.65 -20.24 -2.48
N PRO A 67 -4.41 -19.99 -2.94
CA PRO A 67 -3.23 -20.29 -2.14
C PRO A 67 -3.36 -19.55 -0.81
N ALA A 68 -3.35 -20.33 0.26
CA ALA A 68 -3.82 -19.87 1.55
C ALA A 68 -2.85 -18.86 2.16
N VAL A 69 -3.41 -17.82 2.77
CA VAL A 69 -2.69 -17.07 3.80
C VAL A 69 -2.37 -18.06 4.93
N PRO A 70 -1.09 -18.22 5.33
CA PRO A 70 -0.73 -19.21 6.33
C PRO A 70 -1.46 -18.97 7.65
N PRO A 71 -1.84 -20.01 8.41
CA PRO A 71 -2.45 -19.85 9.73
C PRO A 71 -1.51 -19.08 10.68
N LEU A 72 -2.08 -18.48 11.73
CA LEU A 72 -1.31 -17.81 12.77
C LEU A 72 -0.33 -18.79 13.43
N ARG A 73 0.87 -18.32 13.75
CA ARG A 73 1.78 -19.06 14.60
C ARG A 73 1.32 -18.95 16.05
N ASP A 74 1.41 -20.07 16.77
CA ASP A 74 1.29 -20.01 18.23
C ASP A 74 2.53 -19.34 18.82
N SER A 75 2.33 -18.58 19.90
CA SER A 75 3.39 -17.74 20.47
C SER A 75 3.39 -17.78 21.99
N ALA A 76 4.36 -18.49 22.57
CA ALA A 76 4.61 -18.43 24.00
C ALA A 76 5.07 -17.03 24.42
N VAL A 77 5.87 -16.33 23.59
CA VAL A 77 6.37 -14.99 23.89
C VAL A 77 5.24 -13.97 23.99
N LEU A 78 4.27 -13.96 23.05
CA LEU A 78 3.14 -13.03 23.15
C LEU A 78 2.31 -13.33 24.41
N LYS A 79 2.04 -14.61 24.71
CA LYS A 79 1.29 -15.01 25.91
C LYS A 79 1.96 -14.57 27.21
N GLN A 80 3.30 -14.68 27.30
CA GLN A 80 4.06 -14.22 28.47
C GLN A 80 3.92 -12.72 28.72
N HIS A 81 3.74 -11.93 27.65
CA HIS A 81 3.52 -10.49 27.72
C HIS A 81 2.03 -10.11 27.83
N GLY A 82 1.12 -11.08 27.99
CA GLY A 82 -0.32 -10.82 28.04
C GLY A 82 -0.93 -10.38 26.69
N ILE A 83 -0.21 -10.61 25.59
CA ILE A 83 -0.62 -10.24 24.23
C ILE A 83 -1.32 -11.43 23.58
N SER A 84 -2.45 -11.16 22.92
CA SER A 84 -3.21 -12.17 22.17
C SER A 84 -3.31 -11.80 20.69
N LEU A 85 -3.30 -12.82 19.84
CA LEU A 85 -3.38 -12.70 18.38
C LEU A 85 -4.58 -13.52 17.89
N THR A 86 -5.47 -12.91 17.11
CA THR A 86 -6.65 -13.58 16.53
C THR A 86 -6.70 -13.33 15.03
N ALA A 87 -6.92 -14.37 14.23
CA ALA A 87 -6.92 -14.24 12.79
C ALA A 87 -8.07 -13.34 12.31
N ILE A 88 -7.77 -12.47 11.35
CA ILE A 88 -8.78 -11.85 10.49
C ILE A 88 -8.74 -12.64 9.20
N GLU A 89 -9.89 -13.16 8.77
CA GLU A 89 -9.98 -14.00 7.57
C GLU A 89 -10.51 -13.18 6.38
N PRO A 90 -9.98 -13.39 5.16
CA PRO A 90 -8.90 -14.32 4.82
C PRO A 90 -7.49 -13.78 5.08
N LEU A 91 -7.36 -12.52 5.54
CA LEU A 91 -6.09 -11.80 5.61
C LEU A 91 -5.97 -10.97 6.90
N GLY A 92 -4.76 -10.95 7.45
CA GLY A 92 -4.41 -10.15 8.62
C GLY A 92 -4.64 -10.85 9.95
N ALA A 93 -4.38 -10.12 11.02
CA ALA A 93 -4.68 -10.54 12.38
C ALA A 93 -4.92 -9.34 13.30
N ARG A 94 -5.66 -9.59 14.38
CA ARG A 94 -5.96 -8.65 15.45
C ARG A 94 -5.01 -8.90 16.62
N VAL A 95 -4.40 -7.84 17.13
CA VAL A 95 -3.55 -7.82 18.33
C VAL A 95 -4.31 -7.13 19.46
N ARG A 96 -4.38 -7.79 20.62
CA ARG A 96 -4.88 -7.19 21.87
C ARG A 96 -3.88 -7.40 23.00
N GLY A 97 -3.90 -6.50 23.98
CA GLY A 97 -3.00 -6.54 25.15
C GLY A 97 -1.64 -5.88 24.94
N LEU A 98 -1.39 -5.27 23.78
CA LEU A 98 -0.22 -4.41 23.54
C LEU A 98 -0.66 -2.94 23.51
N ASP A 99 -0.12 -2.11 24.39
CA ASP A 99 -0.36 -0.67 24.42
C ASP A 99 0.70 0.09 23.61
N LEU A 100 0.30 0.71 22.51
CA LEU A 100 1.18 1.49 21.62
C LEU A 100 1.48 2.90 22.16
N LYS A 101 0.77 3.37 23.19
CA LYS A 101 1.11 4.62 23.89
C LYS A 101 2.30 4.46 24.82
N GLY A 102 2.50 3.23 25.28
CA GLY A 102 3.56 2.82 26.20
C GLY A 102 4.96 2.81 25.57
N PRO A 103 5.94 2.22 26.29
CA PRO A 103 7.29 2.04 25.78
C PRO A 103 7.31 1.09 24.58
N GLU A 104 8.42 1.13 23.84
CA GLU A 104 8.68 0.19 22.76
C GLU A 104 8.58 -1.28 23.26
N PRO A 105 7.87 -2.17 22.53
CA PRO A 105 7.80 -3.57 22.90
C PRO A 105 9.18 -4.26 22.83
N SER A 106 9.35 -5.36 23.56
CA SER A 106 10.61 -6.10 23.54
C SER A 106 10.96 -6.57 22.12
N PRO A 107 12.25 -6.71 21.78
CA PRO A 107 12.66 -7.19 20.45
C PRO A 107 11.99 -8.50 20.03
N GLU A 108 11.77 -9.43 20.96
CA GLU A 108 11.13 -10.72 20.70
C GLU A 108 9.66 -10.56 20.32
N VAL A 109 8.92 -9.68 21.01
CA VAL A 109 7.54 -9.34 20.67
C VAL A 109 7.48 -8.64 19.32
N ARG A 110 8.34 -7.64 19.09
CA ARG A 110 8.37 -6.89 17.82
C ARG A 110 8.66 -7.79 16.63
N ASN A 111 9.71 -8.61 16.72
CA ASN A 111 10.11 -9.53 15.66
C ASN A 111 9.00 -10.55 15.35
N PHE A 112 8.36 -11.10 16.40
CA PHE A 112 7.26 -12.03 16.20
C PHE A 112 6.10 -11.38 15.43
N LEU A 113 5.70 -10.16 15.82
CA LEU A 113 4.63 -9.42 15.16
C LEU A 113 5.01 -9.00 13.73
N GLU A 114 6.27 -8.63 13.48
CA GLU A 114 6.75 -8.27 12.15
C GLU A 114 6.73 -9.45 11.18
N GLU A 115 7.15 -10.63 11.66
CA GLU A 115 7.04 -11.87 10.90
C GLU A 115 5.58 -12.29 10.65
N GLU A 116 4.67 -12.07 11.61
CA GLU A 116 3.23 -12.28 11.39
C GLU A 116 2.66 -11.32 10.35
N MET A 117 3.03 -10.02 10.38
CA MET A 117 2.70 -9.06 9.31
C MET A 117 3.21 -9.57 7.95
N ALA A 118 4.48 -9.94 7.86
CA ALA A 118 5.10 -10.42 6.63
C ALA A 118 4.43 -11.68 6.03
N ARG A 119 3.80 -12.51 6.86
CA ARG A 119 3.11 -13.73 6.44
C ARG A 119 1.63 -13.53 6.14
N ARG A 120 0.98 -12.60 6.84
CA ARG A 120 -0.48 -12.41 6.81
C ARG A 120 -0.92 -11.03 6.33
N GLY A 121 -0.02 -10.23 5.75
CA GLY A 121 -0.34 -8.87 5.35
C GLY A 121 -0.29 -7.93 6.55
N PHE A 122 -1.40 -7.71 7.27
CA PHE A 122 -1.51 -6.65 8.27
C PHE A 122 -1.78 -7.14 9.70
N LEU A 123 -1.46 -6.28 10.66
CA LEU A 123 -1.96 -6.36 12.01
C LEU A 123 -2.88 -5.19 12.33
N VAL A 124 -3.95 -5.45 13.08
CA VAL A 124 -4.83 -4.45 13.68
C VAL A 124 -4.60 -4.45 15.18
N PHE A 125 -4.05 -3.36 15.71
CA PHE A 125 -3.88 -3.16 17.15
C PHE A 125 -5.17 -2.55 17.71
N GLU A 126 -5.93 -3.31 18.49
CA GLU A 126 -7.20 -2.86 19.08
C GLU A 126 -7.01 -2.20 20.45
N ASP A 127 -8.04 -1.52 20.93
CA ASP A 127 -8.10 -0.92 22.28
C ASP A 127 -7.07 0.18 22.55
N GLN A 128 -6.56 0.84 21.51
CA GLN A 128 -5.58 1.93 21.62
C GLN A 128 -6.21 3.30 21.95
N GLY A 129 -7.52 3.45 21.68
CA GLY A 129 -8.19 4.76 21.67
C GLY A 129 -7.58 5.72 20.64
N VAL A 130 -7.65 7.02 20.92
CA VAL A 130 -6.97 8.04 20.10
C VAL A 130 -5.53 8.20 20.61
N LEU A 131 -4.57 7.96 19.71
CA LEU A 131 -3.16 8.33 19.87
C LEU A 131 -2.98 9.82 19.53
N SER A 132 -2.07 10.49 20.24
CA SER A 132 -1.49 11.76 19.79
C SER A 132 -0.65 11.55 18.53
N GLY A 133 -0.34 12.64 17.83
CA GLY A 133 0.49 12.58 16.62
C GLY A 133 1.88 11.98 16.90
N ASP A 134 2.48 12.35 18.03
CA ASP A 134 3.80 11.85 18.42
C ASP A 134 3.75 10.39 18.87
N GLU A 135 2.68 9.95 19.54
CA GLU A 135 2.47 8.54 19.87
C GLU A 135 2.31 7.69 18.60
N GLN A 136 1.53 8.15 17.61
CA GLN A 136 1.37 7.42 16.35
C GLN A 136 2.70 7.33 15.58
N VAL A 137 3.47 8.42 15.51
CA VAL A 137 4.81 8.43 14.89
C VAL A 137 5.73 7.44 15.60
N ARG A 138 5.84 7.54 16.92
CA ARG A 138 6.72 6.69 17.73
C ARG A 138 6.34 5.21 17.64
N ALA A 139 5.04 4.88 17.66
CA ALA A 139 4.58 3.51 17.47
C ALA A 139 4.89 2.97 16.05
N SER A 140 4.84 3.84 15.03
CA SER A 140 5.20 3.47 13.66
C SER A 140 6.70 3.20 13.50
N GLU A 141 7.55 3.75 14.36
CA GLU A 141 9.00 3.52 14.38
C GLU A 141 9.42 2.20 15.05
N PHE A 142 8.50 1.45 15.66
CA PHE A 142 8.82 0.16 16.28
C PHE A 142 9.28 -0.90 15.26
N TRP A 143 8.88 -0.76 14.01
CA TRP A 143 9.12 -1.72 12.92
C TRP A 143 9.83 -1.07 11.72
N GLY A 144 10.34 -1.91 10.81
CA GLY A 144 10.97 -1.45 9.58
C GLY A 144 12.22 -0.60 9.82
N GLY A 145 12.31 0.52 9.10
CA GLY A 145 13.49 1.41 9.12
C GLY A 145 13.68 2.21 10.41
N ARG A 146 12.73 2.17 11.35
CA ARG A 146 12.77 2.87 12.65
C ARG A 146 12.91 4.40 12.56
N GLU A 147 12.66 4.96 11.39
CA GLU A 147 12.60 6.40 11.12
C GLU A 147 11.45 6.64 10.14
N ILE A 148 10.68 7.71 10.35
CA ILE A 148 9.58 8.05 9.46
C ILE A 148 10.07 8.79 8.22
N HIS A 149 9.92 8.14 7.07
CA HIS A 149 9.98 8.79 5.76
C HIS A 149 8.55 9.16 5.30
N SER A 150 8.22 10.46 5.31
CA SER A 150 6.94 10.97 4.82
C SER A 150 7.16 11.81 3.56
N THR A 151 6.47 11.44 2.49
CA THR A 151 6.59 12.05 1.15
C THR A 151 5.38 12.89 0.78
N HIS A 152 4.38 12.95 1.65
CA HIS A 152 3.10 13.60 1.39
C HIS A 152 3.09 15.06 1.85
N GLY A 153 2.18 15.85 1.27
CA GLY A 153 1.87 17.18 1.78
C GLY A 153 1.31 17.12 3.20
N VAL A 154 1.72 18.07 4.04
CA VAL A 154 1.27 18.17 5.43
C VAL A 154 0.07 19.10 5.51
N HIS A 155 -1.09 18.56 5.88
CA HIS A 155 -2.28 19.37 6.14
C HIS A 155 -2.07 20.25 7.39
N PRO A 156 -2.56 21.50 7.45
CA PRO A 156 -2.38 22.36 8.63
C PRO A 156 -2.94 21.78 9.94
N GLN A 157 -3.93 20.90 9.87
CA GLN A 157 -4.48 20.19 11.03
C GLN A 157 -3.83 18.81 11.29
N ALA A 158 -2.75 18.47 10.59
CA ALA A 158 -2.00 17.25 10.87
C ALA A 158 -1.42 17.32 12.30
N PRO A 159 -1.62 16.28 13.13
CA PRO A 159 -1.18 16.31 14.52
C PRO A 159 0.34 16.14 14.67
N ASN A 160 1.05 15.80 13.60
CA ASN A 160 2.49 15.77 13.50
C ASN A 160 2.88 15.97 12.01
N ARG A 161 4.05 16.57 11.74
CA ARG A 161 4.55 16.82 10.38
C ARG A 161 4.72 15.56 9.53
N HIS A 162 4.88 14.39 10.16
CA HIS A 162 5.04 13.12 9.48
C HIS A 162 3.70 12.46 9.13
N ILE A 163 2.59 12.93 9.70
CA ILE A 163 1.28 12.30 9.53
C ILE A 163 0.57 12.88 8.32
N PHE A 164 0.29 12.01 7.35
CA PHE A 164 -0.59 12.32 6.25
C PHE A 164 -2.05 12.23 6.70
N ARG A 165 -2.62 13.36 7.11
CA ARG A 165 -3.97 13.42 7.67
C ARG A 165 -5.03 13.32 6.59
N LEU A 166 -5.73 12.19 6.53
CA LEU A 166 -6.85 11.95 5.63
C LEU A 166 -8.19 12.31 6.27
N SER A 167 -9.10 12.88 5.49
CA SER A 167 -10.45 13.23 5.91
C SER A 167 -11.40 13.21 4.71
N ASN A 168 -12.71 13.11 4.97
CA ASN A 168 -13.75 13.43 3.99
C ASN A 168 -14.15 14.93 4.02
N ASP A 169 -13.53 15.71 4.91
CA ASP A 169 -13.65 17.16 5.04
C ASP A 169 -12.28 17.81 4.80
N SER A 170 -12.19 18.63 3.75
CA SER A 170 -10.98 19.35 3.36
C SER A 170 -10.51 20.39 4.38
N ALA A 171 -11.37 20.82 5.32
CA ALA A 171 -10.97 21.71 6.40
C ALA A 171 -10.12 21.00 7.47
N VAL A 172 -10.21 19.66 7.53
CA VAL A 172 -9.60 18.84 8.59
C VAL A 172 -8.53 17.89 8.05
N GLY A 173 -8.56 17.53 6.77
CA GLY A 173 -7.57 16.66 6.17
C GLY A 173 -7.63 16.63 4.65
N ILE A 174 -6.77 15.82 4.05
CA ILE A 174 -6.66 15.68 2.60
C ILE A 174 -7.71 14.68 2.12
N VAL A 175 -8.48 15.09 1.12
CA VAL A 175 -9.63 14.36 0.57
C VAL A 175 -9.26 13.58 -0.70
N GLY A 176 -10.04 12.56 -1.05
CA GLY A 176 -9.94 11.88 -2.35
C GLY A 176 -8.69 11.03 -2.58
N VAL A 177 -8.05 10.58 -1.50
CA VAL A 177 -6.81 9.79 -1.53
C VAL A 177 -7.10 8.29 -1.68
N GLY A 178 -6.24 7.58 -2.41
CA GLY A 178 -6.28 6.11 -2.54
C GLY A 178 -7.51 5.52 -3.24
N PRO A 179 -8.10 6.12 -4.29
CA PRO A 179 -9.33 5.62 -4.92
C PRO A 179 -9.13 4.35 -5.78
N GLN A 180 -7.90 3.89 -5.95
CA GLN A 180 -7.52 2.78 -6.85
C GLN A 180 -6.69 1.75 -6.11
N TRP A 181 -6.58 0.53 -6.63
CA TRP A 181 -5.63 -0.46 -6.12
C TRP A 181 -4.20 0.06 -6.28
N HIS A 182 -3.46 0.10 -5.16
CA HIS A 182 -2.11 0.64 -5.14
C HIS A 182 -1.27 0.00 -4.04
N ASN A 183 0.01 0.30 -4.14
CA ASN A 183 1.00 0.16 -3.08
C ASN A 183 1.58 1.55 -2.82
N ASP A 184 1.75 1.92 -1.56
CA ASP A 184 2.33 3.22 -1.23
C ASP A 184 3.81 3.28 -1.64
N GLY A 185 4.27 4.46 -2.03
CA GLY A 185 5.68 4.71 -2.34
C GLY A 185 6.17 4.20 -3.69
N SER A 186 5.30 3.85 -4.64
CA SER A 186 5.72 3.40 -5.99
C SER A 186 6.58 4.42 -6.76
N PHE A 187 6.54 5.69 -6.35
CA PHE A 187 7.31 6.79 -6.92
C PHE A 187 8.70 6.95 -6.27
N GLU A 188 8.96 6.28 -5.16
CA GLU A 188 10.25 6.29 -4.45
C GLU A 188 11.16 5.14 -4.94
N VAL A 189 12.46 5.39 -4.99
CA VAL A 189 13.46 4.36 -5.33
C VAL A 189 13.51 3.28 -4.26
N GLY A 190 13.54 3.71 -3.00
CA GLY A 190 13.37 2.84 -1.84
C GLY A 190 11.90 2.82 -1.47
N VAL A 191 11.28 1.66 -1.58
CA VAL A 191 9.88 1.50 -1.25
C VAL A 191 9.63 1.47 0.26
N PHE A 192 8.41 1.72 0.71
CA PHE A 192 8.12 1.75 2.15
C PHE A 192 8.05 0.35 2.74
N SER A 193 8.73 0.14 3.88
CA SER A 193 8.68 -1.14 4.60
C SER A 193 7.34 -1.41 5.28
N HIS A 194 6.69 -0.36 5.79
CA HIS A 194 5.46 -0.42 6.55
C HIS A 194 4.68 0.87 6.34
N VAL A 195 3.36 0.79 6.49
CA VAL A 195 2.46 1.94 6.52
C VAL A 195 1.54 1.80 7.72
N GLY A 196 1.55 2.80 8.60
CA GLY A 196 0.73 2.85 9.80
C GLY A 196 -0.56 3.64 9.58
N TYR A 197 -1.70 3.04 9.93
CA TYR A 197 -3.01 3.69 9.89
C TYR A 197 -3.55 3.88 11.31
N HIS A 198 -3.94 5.10 11.66
CA HIS A 198 -4.67 5.38 12.89
C HIS A 198 -6.05 5.93 12.56
N ILE A 199 -7.07 5.10 12.77
CA ILE A 199 -8.45 5.43 12.42
C ILE A 199 -9.11 6.18 13.59
N VAL A 200 -9.07 7.51 13.54
CA VAL A 200 -9.62 8.39 14.58
C VAL A 200 -11.15 8.47 14.56
N ARG A 201 -11.76 8.33 13.38
CA ARG A 201 -13.21 8.34 13.18
C ARG A 201 -13.55 7.53 11.95
N VAL A 202 -14.46 6.59 12.10
CA VAL A 202 -15.03 5.83 10.98
C VAL A 202 -16.23 6.58 10.39
N PRO A 203 -16.44 6.54 9.07
CA PRO A 203 -17.67 7.06 8.49
C PRO A 203 -18.87 6.19 8.89
N GLU A 204 -20.04 6.81 8.99
CA GLU A 204 -21.30 6.14 9.32
C GLU A 204 -21.76 5.18 8.21
N HIS A 205 -21.36 5.47 6.97
CA HIS A 205 -21.70 4.69 5.79
C HIS A 205 -20.48 4.54 4.87
N GLY A 206 -20.11 3.29 4.56
CA GLY A 206 -19.00 2.99 3.65
C GLY A 206 -17.62 3.22 4.28
N GLY A 207 -16.64 3.60 3.46
CA GLY A 207 -15.27 3.88 3.92
C GLY A 207 -14.42 2.66 4.28
N ASN A 208 -14.82 1.47 3.85
CA ASN A 208 -14.05 0.26 4.07
C ASN A 208 -12.73 0.31 3.31
N THR A 209 -11.68 -0.16 3.99
CA THR A 209 -10.40 -0.46 3.36
C THR A 209 -10.30 -1.97 3.10
N GLN A 210 -10.21 -2.34 1.84
CA GLN A 210 -9.95 -3.68 1.34
C GLN A 210 -8.44 -3.91 1.24
N PHE A 211 -8.00 -5.15 1.37
CA PHE A 211 -6.59 -5.52 1.23
C PHE A 211 -6.51 -6.79 0.37
N VAL A 212 -5.42 -6.95 -0.37
CA VAL A 212 -5.11 -8.17 -1.13
C VAL A 212 -3.73 -8.67 -0.72
N HIS A 213 -3.63 -9.98 -0.47
CA HIS A 213 -2.34 -10.60 -0.17
C HIS A 213 -1.55 -10.78 -1.47
N GLN A 214 -0.52 -9.98 -1.67
CA GLN A 214 0.26 -9.98 -2.91
C GLN A 214 1.02 -11.30 -3.17
N GLY A 215 1.52 -11.95 -2.11
CA GLY A 215 2.10 -13.30 -2.21
C GLY A 215 1.09 -14.37 -2.65
N ALA A 216 -0.10 -14.41 -2.04
CA ALA A 216 -1.16 -15.31 -2.47
C ALA A 216 -1.66 -15.00 -3.89
N ALA A 217 -1.74 -13.72 -4.26
CA ALA A 217 -2.07 -13.32 -5.62
C ALA A 217 -1.06 -13.86 -6.64
N PHE A 218 0.24 -13.81 -6.30
CA PHE A 218 1.30 -14.38 -7.13
C PHE A 218 1.21 -15.91 -7.22
N ASP A 219 1.05 -16.59 -6.07
CA ASP A 219 0.95 -18.05 -6.02
C ASP A 219 -0.25 -18.60 -6.79
N ALA A 220 -1.30 -17.77 -6.96
CA ALA A 220 -2.50 -18.14 -7.72
C ALA A 220 -2.27 -18.08 -9.23
N LEU A 221 -1.18 -17.47 -9.70
CA LEU A 221 -0.84 -17.46 -11.12
C LEU A 221 -0.37 -18.86 -11.57
N PRO A 222 -0.74 -19.31 -12.77
CA PRO A 222 -0.13 -20.47 -13.39
C PRO A 222 1.40 -20.37 -13.47
N PRO A 223 2.16 -21.47 -13.42
CA PRO A 223 3.63 -21.44 -13.42
C PRO A 223 4.25 -20.60 -14.54
N GLU A 224 3.70 -20.68 -15.76
CA GLU A 224 4.16 -19.91 -16.91
C GLU A 224 3.92 -18.40 -16.74
N LYS A 225 2.85 -18.01 -16.03
CA LYS A 225 2.58 -16.62 -15.68
C LYS A 225 3.47 -16.14 -14.54
N GLN A 226 3.75 -16.98 -13.55
CA GLN A 226 4.73 -16.66 -12.51
C GLN A 226 6.10 -16.38 -13.11
N GLU A 227 6.56 -17.21 -14.05
CA GLU A 227 7.83 -17.03 -14.74
C GLU A 227 7.84 -15.75 -15.59
N TYR A 228 6.79 -15.52 -16.38
CA TYR A 228 6.65 -14.31 -17.19
C TYR A 228 6.67 -13.04 -16.33
N TRP A 229 5.83 -12.97 -15.29
CA TRP A 229 5.72 -11.78 -14.43
C TRP A 229 7.01 -11.51 -13.66
N SER A 230 7.79 -12.55 -13.34
CA SER A 230 9.09 -12.41 -12.68
C SER A 230 10.13 -11.64 -13.52
N ARG A 231 9.92 -11.53 -14.83
CA ARG A 231 10.79 -10.75 -15.73
C ARG A 231 10.31 -9.33 -15.97
N LEU A 232 9.14 -8.97 -15.47
CA LEU A 232 8.54 -7.66 -15.73
C LEU A 232 9.05 -6.59 -14.76
N VAL A 233 9.11 -5.36 -15.24
CA VAL A 233 9.46 -4.15 -14.49
C VAL A 233 8.39 -3.11 -14.77
N SER A 234 7.80 -2.57 -13.71
CA SER A 234 6.89 -1.43 -13.79
C SER A 234 7.65 -0.12 -13.78
N VAL A 235 7.14 0.85 -14.55
CA VAL A 235 7.64 2.23 -14.61
C VAL A 235 6.61 3.16 -13.99
N ASN A 236 6.99 3.92 -12.98
CA ASN A 236 6.14 4.97 -12.44
C ASN A 236 5.93 6.08 -13.50
N ALA A 237 4.68 6.47 -13.74
CA ALA A 237 4.28 7.40 -14.80
C ALA A 237 4.83 8.82 -14.60
N THR A 238 5.06 9.24 -13.36
CA THR A 238 5.48 10.60 -13.02
C THR A 238 6.97 10.66 -12.73
N SER A 239 7.47 9.80 -11.85
CA SER A 239 8.87 9.84 -11.42
C SER A 239 9.82 9.05 -12.33
N GLY A 240 9.29 8.15 -13.18
CA GLY A 240 10.10 7.25 -14.00
C GLY A 240 10.81 6.15 -13.20
N VAL A 241 10.57 6.06 -11.89
CA VAL A 241 11.15 5.02 -11.04
C VAL A 241 10.73 3.63 -11.51
N LEU A 242 11.67 2.69 -11.46
CA LEU A 242 11.52 1.32 -11.91
C LEU A 242 11.42 0.38 -10.72
N HIS A 243 10.40 -0.48 -10.72
CA HIS A 243 10.25 -1.56 -9.74
C HIS A 243 10.01 -2.89 -10.44
N PRO A 244 10.68 -3.99 -10.07
CA PRO A 244 10.23 -5.33 -10.46
C PRO A 244 8.72 -5.50 -10.25
N VAL A 245 8.02 -6.23 -11.12
CA VAL A 245 6.59 -6.53 -10.86
C VAL A 245 6.46 -7.63 -9.81
N VAL A 246 7.49 -8.45 -9.63
CA VAL A 246 7.55 -9.52 -8.62
C VAL A 246 8.81 -9.32 -7.78
N HIS A 247 8.65 -9.35 -6.46
CA HIS A 247 9.74 -9.24 -5.49
C HIS A 247 9.70 -10.40 -4.51
N ASP A 248 10.87 -10.76 -3.98
CA ASP A 248 10.96 -11.61 -2.79
C ASP A 248 10.77 -10.75 -1.54
N HIS A 249 9.76 -11.07 -0.73
CA HIS A 249 9.55 -10.37 0.53
C HIS A 249 10.73 -10.68 1.48
N PRO A 250 11.42 -9.70 2.08
CA PRO A 250 12.69 -9.91 2.77
C PRO A 250 12.57 -10.71 4.07
N ILE A 251 11.42 -10.61 4.76
CA ILE A 251 11.17 -11.37 6.00
C ILE A 251 10.61 -12.77 5.70
N SER A 252 9.52 -12.87 4.94
CA SER A 252 8.87 -14.16 4.67
C SER A 252 9.51 -14.97 3.54
N GLY A 253 10.39 -14.37 2.73
CA GLY A 253 10.96 -14.98 1.52
C GLY A 253 9.96 -15.21 0.39
N ARG A 254 8.70 -14.80 0.55
CA ARG A 254 7.62 -15.13 -0.39
C ARG A 254 7.64 -14.18 -1.59
N ARG A 255 7.62 -14.75 -2.80
CA ARG A 255 7.42 -13.98 -4.04
C ARG A 255 6.06 -13.31 -4.03
N SER A 256 6.03 -12.01 -4.30
CA SER A 256 4.85 -11.16 -4.18
C SER A 256 4.76 -10.17 -5.35
N VAL A 257 3.55 -9.92 -5.83
CA VAL A 257 3.29 -8.89 -6.84
C VAL A 257 3.43 -7.49 -6.21
N TYR A 258 4.11 -6.59 -6.92
CA TYR A 258 4.18 -5.16 -6.59
C TYR A 258 3.86 -4.36 -7.84
N LEU A 259 2.64 -3.83 -7.89
CA LEU A 259 2.16 -3.12 -9.06
C LEU A 259 1.11 -2.08 -8.66
N HIS A 260 1.43 -0.81 -8.91
CA HIS A 260 0.56 0.30 -8.58
C HIS A 260 -0.37 0.61 -9.76
N LEU A 261 -1.67 0.32 -9.67
CA LEU A 261 -2.57 0.45 -10.82
C LEU A 261 -2.90 1.89 -11.24
N GLY A 262 -2.75 2.86 -10.34
CA GLY A 262 -2.95 4.28 -10.65
C GLY A 262 -1.73 5.06 -11.18
N MET A 263 -0.51 4.58 -10.94
CA MET A 263 0.73 5.32 -11.22
C MET A 263 1.71 4.54 -12.10
N THR A 264 1.35 3.36 -12.62
CA THR A 264 2.18 2.68 -13.62
C THR A 264 1.96 3.29 -15.01
N GLY A 265 3.02 3.88 -15.57
CA GLY A 265 3.02 4.46 -16.92
C GLY A 265 3.46 3.49 -18.02
N GLY A 266 4.11 2.38 -17.64
CA GLY A 266 4.53 1.34 -18.58
C GLY A 266 5.05 0.09 -17.88
N ILE A 267 5.12 -1.00 -18.64
CA ILE A 267 5.74 -2.27 -18.23
C ILE A 267 6.83 -2.61 -19.24
N LEU A 268 8.01 -2.96 -18.73
CA LEU A 268 9.15 -3.44 -19.50
C LEU A 268 9.39 -4.92 -19.19
N GLU A 269 9.90 -5.67 -20.15
CA GLU A 269 10.45 -7.02 -19.92
C GLU A 269 11.98 -6.92 -19.93
N LYS A 270 12.63 -7.56 -18.94
CA LYS A 270 14.10 -7.60 -18.81
C LYS A 270 14.76 -8.49 -19.87
#